data_AF-A0A1M7BC59-F1
#
_entry.id   AF-A0A1M7BC59-F1
#
_cell.length_a   1.000
_cell.length_b   1.000
_cell.length_c   1.000
_cell.angle_alpha   90.00
_cell.angle_beta   90.00
_cell.angle_gamma   90.00
#
_symmetry.space_group_name_H-M   'P 1'
#
loop_
_entity.id
_entity.type
_entity.pdbx_description
1 polymer ?
#
loop_
_entity_poly.entity_id
_entity_poly.type
_entity_poly.pdbx_seq_one_letter_code
_entity_poly.pdbx_strand_id
1 'polypeptide(L)'
;MKYCLKVALAFLWLCTLTVLSGCYSFTASTLPSHIKTVNIHEVDDKTLDPVLANDIYTAVVDMFKKNAGGVRVIKSEANADFEVTLLSYTNKPMDYNSNSDVESYRVTIRVGVKFYDNVKERIIYENKSLSAEGTYDVQANETEDRHGQTRAIEKLQDLIITNALAKW
;
A
#
# COMPACT_ATOMS: atom_id res chain seq x y z
N MET A 1 41.15 13.38 -42.66
CA MET A 1 41.02 12.32 -41.64
C MET A 1 40.97 12.81 -40.17
N LYS A 2 41.12 14.10 -39.86
CA LYS A 2 41.03 14.63 -38.47
C LYS A 2 39.61 15.05 -38.04
N TYR A 3 38.72 15.33 -38.99
CA TYR A 3 37.35 15.78 -38.72
C TYR A 3 36.38 14.63 -38.38
N CYS A 4 36.48 13.46 -39.03
CA CYS A 4 35.67 12.28 -38.68
C CYS A 4 35.89 11.81 -37.23
N LEU A 5 37.14 11.88 -36.73
CA LEU A 5 37.46 11.46 -35.37
C LEU A 5 36.81 12.40 -34.33
N LYS A 6 36.75 13.71 -34.61
CA LYS A 6 36.09 14.69 -33.73
C LYS A 6 34.57 14.52 -33.72
N VAL A 7 33.95 14.18 -34.86
CA VAL A 7 32.50 13.94 -34.95
C VAL A 7 32.12 12.64 -34.24
N ALA A 8 32.94 11.59 -34.36
CA ALA A 8 32.73 10.33 -33.63
C ALA A 8 32.86 10.50 -32.11
N LEU A 9 33.83 11.29 -31.63
CA LEU A 9 33.96 11.61 -30.20
C LEU A 9 32.80 12.46 -29.68
N ALA A 10 32.28 13.40 -30.47
CA ALA A 10 31.11 14.21 -30.09
C ALA A 10 29.82 13.39 -30.00
N PHE A 11 29.65 12.39 -30.87
CA PHE A 11 28.50 11.47 -30.84
C PHE A 11 28.57 10.51 -29.65
N LEU A 12 29.78 10.07 -29.26
CA LEU A 12 30.01 9.22 -28.09
C LEU A 12 29.69 9.96 -26.77
N TRP A 13 29.98 11.26 -26.72
CA TRP A 13 29.66 12.12 -25.57
C TRP A 13 28.17 12.46 -25.45
N LEU A 14 27.45 12.53 -26.58
CA LEU A 14 26.01 12.77 -26.59
C LEU A 14 25.20 11.55 -26.14
N CYS A 15 25.68 10.33 -26.43
CA CYS A 15 25.03 9.09 -25.98
C CYS A 15 25.24 8.77 -24.48
N THR A 16 26.22 9.38 -23.81
CA THR A 16 26.47 9.14 -22.37
C THR A 16 25.56 9.96 -21.45
N LEU A 17 24.89 11.00 -21.97
CA LEU A 17 24.00 11.87 -21.20
C LEU A 17 22.56 11.34 -21.08
N THR A 18 22.14 10.38 -21.90
CA THR A 18 20.77 9.84 -21.89
C THR A 18 20.57 8.67 -20.91
N VAL A 19 21.64 8.10 -20.35
CA VAL A 19 21.57 6.96 -19.41
C VAL A 19 21.32 7.38 -17.95
N LEU A 20 21.39 8.67 -17.61
CA LEU A 20 21.05 9.16 -16.26
C LEU A 20 19.55 9.45 -16.05
N SER A 21 18.70 9.15 -17.04
CA SER A 21 17.26 9.36 -16.93
C SER A 21 16.56 8.09 -16.46
N GLY A 22 16.40 7.94 -15.15
CA GLY A 22 15.32 7.09 -14.62
C GLY A 22 15.70 6.01 -13.61
N CYS A 23 16.32 6.39 -12.50
CA CYS A 23 16.04 5.75 -11.21
C CYS A 23 15.69 6.85 -10.21
N TYR A 24 14.53 7.47 -10.41
CA TYR A 24 13.89 8.25 -9.36
C TYR A 24 13.27 7.27 -8.36
N SER A 25 14.07 6.79 -7.41
CA SER A 25 13.54 6.29 -6.14
C SER A 25 13.76 7.35 -5.08
N PHE A 26 12.97 8.41 -5.15
CA PHE A 26 12.76 9.31 -4.03
C PHE A 26 11.67 8.71 -3.14
N THR A 27 11.97 7.60 -2.46
CA THR A 27 11.14 7.14 -1.34
C THR A 27 11.59 7.92 -0.11
N ALA A 28 11.41 9.25 -0.16
CA ALA A 28 11.56 10.06 1.04
C ALA A 28 10.36 9.71 1.92
N SER A 29 10.55 8.73 2.81
CA SER A 29 9.65 8.46 3.91
C SER A 29 9.69 9.66 4.85
N THR A 30 8.88 10.67 4.56
CA THR A 30 8.86 11.96 5.27
C THR A 30 7.78 11.94 6.35
N LEU A 31 7.75 10.87 7.17
CA LEU A 31 7.13 11.02 8.48
C LEU A 31 7.83 12.19 9.19
N PRO A 32 7.07 13.10 9.82
CA PRO A 32 7.66 14.18 10.60
C PRO A 32 8.76 13.67 11.53
N SER A 33 9.90 14.37 11.59
CA SER A 33 11.11 13.92 12.30
C SER A 33 10.93 13.66 13.81
N HIS A 34 9.85 14.19 14.38
CA HIS A 34 9.49 13.96 15.78
C HIS A 34 8.73 12.65 16.02
N ILE A 35 8.20 11.99 14.97
CA ILE A 35 7.50 10.71 15.07
C ILE A 35 8.53 9.58 14.98
N LYS A 36 8.93 9.08 16.14
CA LYS A 36 9.88 7.94 16.26
C LYS A 36 9.19 6.65 16.69
N THR A 37 8.00 6.76 17.25
CA THR A 37 7.19 5.64 17.71
C THR A 37 5.77 5.77 17.22
N VAL A 38 5.20 4.66 16.74
CA VAL A 38 3.80 4.56 16.32
C VAL A 38 3.13 3.44 17.09
N ASN A 39 1.93 3.68 17.58
CA ASN A 39 1.06 2.66 18.13
C ASN A 39 0.00 2.30 17.10
N ILE A 40 0.02 1.05 16.66
CA ILE A 40 -0.94 0.51 15.68
C ILE A 40 -2.00 -0.20 16.50
N HIS A 41 -3.22 0.33 16.47
CA HIS A 41 -4.35 -0.24 17.19
C HIS A 41 -4.85 -1.51 16.50
N GLU A 42 -5.51 -2.37 17.26
CA GLU A 42 -6.27 -3.48 16.68
C GLU A 42 -7.35 -2.93 15.75
N VAL A 43 -7.65 -3.66 14.67
CA VAL A 43 -8.62 -3.22 13.68
C VAL A 43 -10.03 -3.28 14.28
N ASP A 44 -10.75 -2.16 14.26
CA ASP A 44 -12.17 -2.13 14.65
C ASP A 44 -13.01 -2.78 13.54
N ASP A 45 -13.47 -4.00 13.78
CA ASP A 45 -14.15 -4.81 12.79
C ASP A 45 -15.68 -4.64 12.80
N LYS A 46 -16.24 -4.09 11.71
CA LYS A 46 -17.70 -3.99 11.49
C LYS A 46 -18.27 -5.12 10.64
N THR A 47 -17.43 -6.02 10.15
CA THR A 47 -17.81 -7.14 9.27
C THR A 47 -18.02 -8.46 10.00
N LEU A 48 -17.58 -8.55 11.25
CA LEU A 48 -17.59 -9.79 12.05
C LEU A 48 -16.69 -10.88 11.46
N ASP A 49 -15.62 -10.48 10.77
CA ASP A 49 -14.55 -11.34 10.26
C ASP A 49 -13.24 -11.02 10.98
N PRO A 50 -12.99 -11.66 12.15
CA PRO A 50 -11.80 -11.39 12.95
C PRO A 50 -10.50 -11.86 12.26
N VAL A 51 -10.59 -12.82 11.33
CA VAL A 51 -9.42 -13.31 10.60
C VAL A 51 -8.96 -12.24 9.62
N LEU A 52 -9.89 -11.69 8.83
CA LEU A 52 -9.59 -10.60 7.91
C LEU A 52 -9.08 -9.35 8.65
N ALA A 53 -9.69 -9.01 9.79
CA ALA A 53 -9.24 -7.90 10.63
C ALA A 53 -7.78 -8.10 11.10
N ASN A 54 -7.42 -9.31 11.53
CA ASN A 54 -6.05 -9.63 11.93
C ASN A 54 -5.06 -9.61 10.75
N ASP A 55 -5.48 -10.07 9.58
CA ASP A 55 -4.65 -10.04 8.37
C ASP A 55 -4.37 -8.58 7.95
N ILE A 56 -5.37 -7.70 8.01
CA ILE A 56 -5.19 -6.25 7.80
C ILE A 56 -4.24 -5.65 8.84
N TYR A 57 -4.43 -5.96 10.13
CA TYR A 57 -3.54 -5.48 11.20
C TYR A 57 -2.09 -5.86 10.93
N THR A 58 -1.84 -7.14 10.62
CA THR A 58 -0.50 -7.67 10.33
C THR A 58 0.11 -6.98 9.11
N ALA A 59 -0.68 -6.80 8.06
CA ALA A 59 -0.25 -6.07 6.87
C ALA A 59 0.13 -4.62 7.19
N VAL A 60 -0.66 -3.90 7.99
CA VAL A 60 -0.33 -2.51 8.40
C VAL A 60 0.97 -2.46 9.21
N VAL A 61 1.16 -3.39 10.15
CA VAL A 61 2.41 -3.49 10.92
C VAL A 61 3.62 -3.69 10.00
N ASP A 62 3.51 -4.59 9.02
CA ASP A 62 4.59 -4.86 8.08
C ASP A 62 4.81 -3.71 7.09
N MET A 63 3.75 -2.99 6.71
CA MET A 63 3.83 -1.76 5.93
C MET A 63 4.69 -0.71 6.64
N PHE A 64 4.47 -0.48 7.94
CA PHE A 64 5.28 0.46 8.72
C PHE A 64 6.74 -0.01 8.85
N LYS A 65 6.99 -1.30 9.11
CA LYS A 65 8.36 -1.83 9.19
C LYS A 65 9.13 -1.66 7.88
N LYS A 66 8.47 -1.86 6.73
CA LYS A 66 9.08 -1.78 5.41
C LYS A 66 9.30 -0.34 4.94
N ASN A 67 8.35 0.56 5.20
CA ASN A 67 8.32 1.90 4.61
C ASN A 67 8.73 3.04 5.56
N ALA A 68 8.60 2.86 6.87
CA ALA A 68 8.93 3.88 7.88
C ALA A 68 10.27 3.54 8.58
N GLY A 69 11.35 3.53 7.80
CA GLY A 69 12.70 3.25 8.29
C GLY A 69 13.10 4.20 9.43
N GLY A 70 13.12 3.70 10.67
CA GLY A 70 13.43 4.49 11.87
C GLY A 70 12.27 4.67 12.85
N VAL A 71 11.05 4.28 12.47
CA VAL A 71 9.90 4.28 13.36
C VAL A 71 9.74 2.91 14.03
N ARG A 72 9.54 2.92 15.35
CA ARG A 72 9.31 1.71 16.14
C ARG A 72 7.83 1.55 16.46
N VAL A 73 7.30 0.35 16.28
CA VAL A 73 5.92 0.02 16.69
C VAL A 73 5.90 -0.32 18.18
N ILE A 74 5.14 0.41 18.99
CA ILE A 74 4.99 0.22 20.44
C ILE A 74 3.52 0.29 20.86
N LYS A 75 3.13 -0.36 21.96
CA LYS A 75 1.72 -0.47 22.37
C LYS A 75 1.18 0.70 23.22
N SER A 76 2.05 1.57 23.74
CA SER A 76 1.64 2.66 24.65
C SER A 76 2.60 3.84 24.53
N GLU A 77 2.08 5.05 24.78
CA GLU A 77 2.84 6.32 24.79
C GLU A 77 3.63 6.57 23.49
N ALA A 78 3.04 6.21 22.35
CA ALA A 78 3.64 6.47 21.04
C ALA A 78 3.53 7.95 20.63
N ASN A 79 4.46 8.40 19.79
CA ASN A 79 4.40 9.75 19.21
C ASN A 79 3.22 9.93 18.25
N ALA A 80 2.70 8.83 17.69
CA ALA A 80 1.53 8.84 16.84
C ALA A 80 0.72 7.53 16.98
N ASP A 81 -0.57 7.62 16.71
CA ASP A 81 -1.51 6.49 16.71
C ASP A 81 -2.02 6.23 15.29
N PHE A 82 -2.06 4.95 14.91
CA PHE A 82 -2.63 4.49 13.65
C PHE A 82 -3.83 3.58 13.92
N GLU A 83 -5.00 4.04 13.51
CA GLU A 83 -6.29 3.37 13.70
C GLU A 83 -6.83 2.92 12.34
N VAL A 84 -7.38 1.71 12.28
CA VAL A 84 -8.06 1.17 11.12
C VAL A 84 -9.41 0.60 11.54
N THR A 85 -10.45 0.90 10.77
CA THR A 85 -11.79 0.35 10.94
C THR A 85 -12.14 -0.45 9.69
N LEU A 86 -12.38 -1.76 9.82
CA LEU A 86 -12.88 -2.58 8.72
C LEU A 86 -14.38 -2.36 8.56
N LEU A 87 -14.77 -1.63 7.52
CA LEU A 87 -16.15 -1.16 7.31
C LEU A 87 -17.00 -2.19 6.57
N SER A 88 -16.45 -2.79 5.52
CA SER A 88 -17.17 -3.76 4.71
C SER A 88 -16.23 -4.70 3.97
N TYR A 89 -16.64 -5.95 3.85
CA TYR A 89 -16.05 -6.95 2.98
C TYR A 89 -17.14 -7.49 2.05
N THR A 90 -16.85 -7.60 0.75
CA THR A 90 -17.74 -8.27 -0.20
C THR A 90 -16.94 -9.16 -1.14
N ASN A 91 -17.46 -10.35 -1.41
CA ASN A 91 -16.96 -11.25 -2.45
C ASN A 91 -18.07 -11.51 -3.47
N LYS A 92 -17.87 -11.16 -4.74
CA LYS A 92 -18.88 -11.27 -5.80
C LYS A 92 -18.32 -11.87 -7.08
N PRO A 93 -19.09 -12.67 -7.82
CA PRO A 93 -18.72 -13.08 -9.17
C PRO A 93 -18.42 -11.87 -10.05
N MET A 94 -17.36 -11.97 -10.85
CA MET A 94 -16.92 -10.92 -11.76
C MET A 94 -17.10 -11.36 -13.22
N ASP A 95 -16.54 -12.51 -13.59
CA ASP A 95 -16.61 -13.04 -14.95
C ASP A 95 -17.25 -14.43 -15.00
N TYR A 96 -17.86 -14.77 -16.14
CA TYR A 96 -18.53 -16.04 -16.40
C TYR A 96 -18.05 -16.63 -17.73
N ASN A 97 -17.92 -17.95 -17.79
CA ASN A 97 -17.54 -18.68 -19.00
C ASN A 97 -18.72 -18.83 -19.98
N SER A 98 -18.48 -19.45 -21.14
CA SER A 98 -19.51 -19.74 -22.15
C SER A 98 -20.64 -20.66 -21.66
N ASN A 99 -20.41 -21.43 -20.59
CA ASN A 99 -21.38 -22.32 -19.97
C ASN A 99 -22.13 -21.65 -18.80
N SER A 100 -21.91 -20.35 -18.55
CA SER A 100 -22.44 -19.58 -17.42
C SER A 100 -21.91 -20.00 -16.04
N ASP A 101 -20.79 -20.72 -15.97
CA ASP A 101 -20.07 -20.93 -14.71
C ASP A 101 -19.22 -19.71 -14.38
N VAL A 102 -19.05 -19.39 -13.10
CA VAL A 102 -18.19 -18.29 -12.65
C VAL A 102 -16.73 -18.64 -12.94
N GLU A 103 -16.00 -17.75 -13.62
CA GLU A 103 -14.56 -17.87 -13.86
C GLU A 103 -13.74 -17.15 -12.79
N SER A 104 -14.21 -15.97 -12.37
CA SER A 104 -13.47 -15.12 -11.46
C SER A 104 -14.38 -14.45 -10.44
N TYR A 105 -13.82 -14.18 -9.28
CA TYR A 105 -14.45 -13.44 -8.21
C TYR A 105 -13.69 -12.16 -7.92
N ARG A 106 -14.41 -11.15 -7.44
CA ARG A 106 -13.87 -9.89 -6.97
C ARG A 106 -14.16 -9.72 -5.49
N VAL A 107 -13.07 -9.64 -4.72
CA VAL A 107 -13.07 -9.21 -3.34
C VAL A 107 -12.94 -7.69 -3.30
N THR A 108 -13.80 -7.04 -2.51
CA THR A 108 -13.71 -5.60 -2.21
C THR A 108 -13.66 -5.42 -0.70
N ILE A 109 -12.64 -4.72 -0.23
CA ILE A 109 -12.46 -4.36 1.17
C ILE A 109 -12.57 -2.84 1.29
N ARG A 110 -13.39 -2.37 2.25
CA ARG A 110 -13.44 -0.95 2.62
C ARG A 110 -13.01 -0.77 4.06
N VAL A 111 -12.15 0.22 4.27
CA VAL A 111 -11.63 0.58 5.59
C VAL A 111 -11.72 2.08 5.84
N GLY A 112 -11.93 2.45 7.10
CA GLY A 112 -11.55 3.74 7.62
C GLY A 112 -10.09 3.69 8.08
N VAL A 113 -9.32 4.73 7.83
CA VAL A 113 -7.93 4.87 8.27
C VAL A 113 -7.75 6.24 8.89
N LYS A 114 -7.13 6.28 10.06
CA LYS A 114 -6.78 7.52 10.75
C LYS A 114 -5.37 7.42 11.32
N PHE A 115 -4.54 8.39 10.99
CA PHE A 115 -3.19 8.53 11.50
C PHE A 115 -3.11 9.86 12.26
N TYR A 116 -2.88 9.79 13.57
CA TYR A 116 -2.95 10.92 14.48
C TYR A 116 -1.60 11.16 15.17
N ASP A 117 -1.16 12.41 15.20
CA ASP A 117 0.06 12.86 15.87
C ASP A 117 -0.24 13.22 17.32
N ASN A 118 0.24 12.42 18.27
CA ASN A 118 0.03 12.66 19.70
C ASN A 118 0.91 13.81 20.23
N VAL A 119 2.02 14.12 19.56
CA VAL A 119 2.95 15.17 20.01
C VAL A 119 2.44 16.54 19.59
N LYS A 120 1.86 16.65 18.38
CA LYS A 120 1.31 17.90 17.84
C LYS A 120 -0.21 17.99 17.89
N GLU A 121 -0.85 16.98 18.48
CA GLU A 121 -2.30 16.87 18.67
C GLU A 121 -3.11 17.10 17.39
N ARG A 122 -2.68 16.51 16.27
CA ARG A 122 -3.31 16.74 14.96
C ARG A 122 -3.44 15.49 14.12
N ILE A 123 -4.44 15.46 13.26
CA ILE A 123 -4.60 14.41 12.26
C ILE A 123 -3.54 14.60 11.16
N ILE A 124 -2.70 13.59 10.95
CA ILE A 124 -1.73 13.52 9.87
C ILE A 124 -2.42 13.09 8.58
N TYR A 125 -3.25 12.06 8.68
CA TYR A 125 -4.02 11.51 7.57
C TYR A 125 -5.33 10.93 8.08
N GLU A 126 -6.41 11.15 7.34
CA GLU A 126 -7.69 10.50 7.58
C GLU A 126 -8.34 10.18 6.24
N ASN A 127 -8.84 8.95 6.11
CA ASN A 127 -9.76 8.55 5.07
C ASN A 127 -10.86 7.68 5.67
N LYS A 128 -12.09 8.15 5.57
CA LYS A 128 -13.25 7.49 6.21
C LYS A 128 -13.78 6.29 5.44
N SER A 129 -13.38 6.08 4.18
CA SER A 129 -13.87 4.99 3.35
C SER A 129 -12.92 4.71 2.19
N LEU A 130 -11.69 4.28 2.51
CA LEU A 130 -10.73 3.80 1.53
C LEU A 130 -11.16 2.42 1.03
N SER A 131 -11.19 2.21 -0.28
CA SER A 131 -11.64 0.97 -0.90
C SER A 131 -10.53 0.37 -1.76
N ALA A 132 -10.30 -0.93 -1.61
CA ALA A 132 -9.39 -1.70 -2.43
C ALA A 132 -10.05 -2.98 -2.93
N GLU A 133 -9.58 -3.47 -4.08
CA GLU A 133 -10.14 -4.64 -4.76
C GLU A 133 -9.04 -5.63 -5.11
N GLY A 134 -9.34 -6.92 -4.96
CA GLY A 134 -8.49 -8.03 -5.38
C GLY A 134 -9.34 -9.08 -6.07
N THR A 135 -8.87 -9.60 -7.19
CA THR A 135 -9.60 -10.60 -7.99
C THR A 135 -8.96 -11.96 -7.81
N TYR A 136 -9.70 -13.06 -7.98
CA TYR A 136 -9.14 -14.41 -8.02
C TYR A 136 -9.88 -15.30 -9.00
N ASP A 137 -9.19 -16.29 -9.56
CA ASP A 137 -9.66 -17.13 -10.66
C ASP A 137 -9.86 -18.58 -10.19
N VAL A 138 -11.09 -19.08 -10.28
CA VAL A 138 -11.41 -20.43 -9.81
C VAL A 138 -10.86 -21.53 -10.73
N GLN A 139 -10.60 -21.22 -12.00
CA GLN A 139 -10.01 -22.14 -12.99
C GLN A 139 -8.50 -22.26 -12.81
N ALA A 140 -7.85 -21.25 -12.22
CA ALA A 140 -6.44 -21.30 -11.83
C ALA A 140 -6.17 -22.14 -10.57
N ASN A 141 -7.16 -22.89 -10.09
CA ASN A 141 -7.13 -23.62 -8.82
C ASN A 141 -6.91 -22.70 -7.59
N GLU A 142 -7.16 -21.39 -7.74
CA GLU A 142 -7.23 -20.44 -6.63
C GLU A 142 -8.61 -20.62 -5.98
N THR A 143 -8.77 -21.66 -5.17
CA THR A 143 -10.08 -22.03 -4.58
C THR A 143 -10.47 -21.18 -3.38
N GLU A 144 -9.68 -20.15 -3.04
CA GLU A 144 -9.85 -19.43 -1.79
C GLU A 144 -10.00 -17.93 -2.01
N ASP A 145 -11.09 -17.39 -1.45
CA ASP A 145 -11.32 -15.96 -1.20
C ASP A 145 -10.09 -15.26 -0.63
N ARG A 146 -9.21 -16.02 0.05
CA ARG A 146 -7.95 -15.57 0.62
C ARG A 146 -6.98 -14.98 -0.40
N HIS A 147 -6.88 -15.51 -1.63
CA HIS A 147 -6.02 -14.89 -2.65
C HIS A 147 -6.55 -13.52 -3.07
N GLY A 148 -7.87 -13.40 -3.22
CA GLY A 148 -8.54 -12.12 -3.47
C GLY A 148 -8.35 -11.14 -2.30
N GLN A 149 -8.49 -11.62 -1.06
CA GLN A 149 -8.25 -10.84 0.16
C GLN A 149 -6.81 -10.33 0.22
N THR A 150 -5.80 -11.19 0.03
CA THR A 150 -4.38 -10.81 0.04
C THR A 150 -4.10 -9.72 -0.99
N ARG A 151 -4.55 -9.90 -2.24
CA ARG A 151 -4.38 -8.89 -3.31
C ARG A 151 -5.09 -7.57 -2.98
N ALA A 152 -6.28 -7.63 -2.38
CA ALA A 152 -7.00 -6.44 -1.93
C ALA A 152 -6.25 -5.72 -0.79
N ILE A 153 -5.69 -6.45 0.17
CA ILE A 153 -4.91 -5.91 1.29
C ILE A 153 -3.61 -5.27 0.81
N GLU A 154 -2.87 -5.91 -0.09
CA GLU A 154 -1.66 -5.35 -0.70
C GLU A 154 -1.95 -4.01 -1.38
N LYS A 155 -3.00 -3.97 -2.20
CA LYS A 155 -3.45 -2.74 -2.86
C LYS A 155 -3.89 -1.67 -1.86
N LEU A 156 -4.46 -2.08 -0.73
CA LEU A 156 -4.85 -1.18 0.35
C LEU A 156 -3.61 -0.56 1.03
N GLN A 157 -2.54 -1.33 1.26
CA GLN A 157 -1.26 -0.81 1.75
C GLN A 157 -0.68 0.23 0.78
N ASP A 158 -0.66 -0.06 -0.52
CA ASP A 158 -0.16 0.86 -1.55
C ASP A 158 -0.95 2.17 -1.57
N LEU A 159 -2.27 2.10 -1.44
CA LEU A 159 -3.13 3.28 -1.35
C LEU A 159 -2.90 4.07 -0.06
N ILE A 160 -2.69 3.40 1.08
CA ILE A 160 -2.35 4.07 2.35
C ILE A 160 -1.00 4.77 2.20
N ILE A 161 0.03 4.09 1.68
CA ILE A 161 1.36 4.69 1.44
C ILE A 161 1.24 5.89 0.52
N THR A 162 0.58 5.72 -0.63
CA THR A 162 0.45 6.78 -1.63
C THR A 162 -0.33 7.98 -1.08
N ASN A 163 -1.41 7.77 -0.32
CA ASN A 163 -2.26 8.87 0.14
C ASN A 163 -1.78 9.51 1.45
N ALA A 164 -1.23 8.71 2.37
CA ALA A 164 -0.79 9.16 3.69
C ALA A 164 0.68 9.61 3.69
N LEU A 165 1.54 8.94 2.91
CA LEU A 165 2.98 9.19 2.90
C LEU A 165 3.44 10.05 1.71
N ALA A 166 2.77 10.01 0.55
CA ALA A 166 3.16 10.85 -0.60
C ALA A 166 2.62 12.28 -0.55
N LYS A 167 1.78 12.63 0.44
CA LYS A 167 1.29 14.00 0.64
C LYS A 167 2.31 14.93 1.30
N TRP A 168 3.55 14.49 1.49
CA TRP A 168 4.64 15.22 2.14
C TRP A 168 5.93 15.21 1.31
#